data_AF-A0A925X7H3-F1
#
_entry.id   AF-A0A925X7H3-F1
#
_cell.length_a   1.000
_cell.length_b   1.000
_cell.length_c   1.000
_cell.angle_alpha   90.00
_cell.angle_beta   90.00
_cell.angle_gamma   90.00
#
_symmetry.space_group_name_H-M   'P 1'
#
loop_
_entity.id
_entity.type
_entity.pdbx_description
1 polymer ?
#
loop_
_entity_poly.entity_id
_entity_poly.type
_entity_poly.pdbx_seq_one_letter_code
_entity_poly.pdbx_strand_id
1 'polypeptide(L)'
;MILQQSSVFALQPLVRLLEKLSNEEYQQPLAVFSGSSIGKHLRHIAEFYECLLTGIPNGVIDYDARKRNPDIENNRDFAYQTLQAIST
;
A
#
# COMPACT_ATOMS: atom_id res chain seq x y z
N MET A 1 10.05 17.43 -2.52
CA MET A 1 9.02 18.08 -1.66
C MET A 1 9.01 17.36 -0.30
N ILE A 2 8.81 18.04 0.84
CA ILE A 2 8.90 17.40 2.18
C ILE A 2 7.98 16.18 2.28
N LEU A 3 6.74 16.30 1.79
CA LEU A 3 5.74 15.23 1.83
C LEU A 3 6.17 13.97 1.04
N GLN A 4 6.78 14.14 -0.13
CA GLN A 4 7.32 13.03 -0.93
C GLN A 4 8.41 12.30 -0.13
N GLN A 5 9.35 13.04 0.45
CA GLN A 5 10.46 12.45 1.20
C GLN A 5 10.00 11.73 2.48
N SER A 6 9.00 12.27 3.17
CA SER A 6 8.36 11.61 4.31
C SER A 6 7.62 10.34 3.90
N SER A 7 6.95 10.34 2.75
CA SER A 7 6.22 9.18 2.20
C SER A 7 7.19 8.03 1.89
N VAL A 8 8.32 8.33 1.23
CA VAL A 8 9.37 7.34 0.95
C VAL A 8 9.87 6.69 2.24
N PHE A 9 10.18 7.51 3.25
CA PHE A 9 10.68 6.99 4.54
C PHE A 9 9.65 6.08 5.23
N ALA A 10 8.36 6.45 5.17
CA ALA A 10 7.27 5.68 5.78
C ALA A 10 7.00 4.33 5.07
N LEU A 11 7.15 4.27 3.74
CA LEU A 11 6.82 3.09 2.94
C LEU A 11 7.98 2.10 2.78
N GLN A 12 9.22 2.56 2.91
CA GLN A 12 10.42 1.71 2.77
C GLN A 12 10.43 0.43 3.64
N PRO A 13 10.01 0.44 4.92
CA PRO A 13 9.89 -0.78 5.71
C PRO A 13 8.93 -1.81 5.12
N LEU A 14 7.85 -1.37 4.46
CA LEU A 14 6.85 -2.24 3.84
C LEU A 14 7.40 -2.90 2.57
N VAL A 15 8.15 -2.16 1.76
CA VAL A 15 8.86 -2.69 0.59
C VAL A 15 9.80 -3.82 1.01
N ARG A 16 10.61 -3.61 2.06
CA ARG A 16 11.52 -4.64 2.61
C ARG A 16 10.80 -5.83 3.23
N LEU A 17 9.59 -5.63 3.75
CA LEU A 17 8.76 -6.72 4.24
C LEU A 17 8.33 -7.62 3.08
N LEU A 18 7.85 -7.03 1.99
CA LEU A 18 7.39 -7.79 0.81
C LEU A 18 8.51 -8.63 0.17
N GLU A 19 9.76 -8.16 0.20
CA GLU A 19 10.92 -8.93 -0.31
C GLU A 19 11.15 -10.25 0.44
N LYS A 20 10.58 -10.39 1.65
CA LYS A 20 10.77 -11.56 2.52
C LYS A 20 9.56 -12.50 2.54
N LEU A 21 8.45 -12.10 1.94
CA LEU A 21 7.20 -12.87 2.00
C LEU A 21 6.96 -13.64 0.71
N SER A 22 6.51 -14.89 0.85
CA SER A 22 5.82 -15.59 -0.22
C SER A 22 4.46 -14.95 -0.52
N ASN A 23 3.88 -15.28 -1.68
CA ASN A 23 2.55 -14.78 -2.02
C ASN A 23 1.46 -15.41 -1.13
N GLU A 24 1.72 -16.62 -0.64
CA GLU A 24 0.85 -17.36 0.27
C GLU A 24 0.81 -16.69 1.66
N GLU A 25 1.98 -16.39 2.25
CA GLU A 25 2.06 -15.67 3.54
C GLU A 25 1.45 -14.28 3.46
N TYR A 26 1.59 -13.61 2.32
CA TYR A 26 1.02 -12.29 2.08
C TYR A 26 -0.52 -12.28 2.14
N GLN A 27 -1.14 -13.31 1.56
CA GLN A 27 -2.60 -13.47 1.49
C GLN A 27 -3.19 -14.16 2.72
N GLN A 28 -2.36 -14.80 3.55
CA GLN A 28 -2.83 -15.58 4.68
C GLN A 28 -3.59 -14.70 5.69
N PRO A 29 -4.83 -15.06 6.05
CA PRO A 29 -5.54 -14.46 7.18
C PRO A 29 -4.80 -14.70 8.49
N LEU A 30 -4.56 -13.63 9.26
CA LEU A 30 -3.86 -13.70 10.53
C LEU A 30 -4.78 -13.31 11.68
N ALA A 31 -4.77 -14.11 12.76
CA ALA A 31 -5.58 -13.85 13.94
C ALA A 31 -5.26 -12.50 14.60
N VAL A 32 -3.98 -12.10 14.58
CA VAL A 32 -3.52 -10.79 15.08
C VAL A 32 -4.11 -9.61 14.30
N PHE A 33 -4.58 -9.85 13.06
CA PHE A 33 -5.27 -8.88 12.22
C PHE A 33 -6.78 -9.12 12.17
N SER A 34 -7.33 -9.75 13.21
CA SER A 34 -8.76 -10.08 13.29
C SER A 34 -9.25 -10.87 12.05
N GLY A 35 -8.41 -11.75 11.52
CA GLY A 35 -8.70 -12.54 10.32
C GLY A 35 -8.46 -11.82 8.99
N SER A 36 -7.86 -10.62 8.99
CA SER A 36 -7.38 -9.98 7.76
C SER A 36 -5.97 -10.48 7.38
N SER A 37 -5.62 -10.35 6.09
CA SER A 37 -4.28 -10.68 5.58
C SER A 37 -3.36 -9.46 5.58
N ILE A 38 -2.04 -9.70 5.45
CA ILE A 38 -1.07 -8.62 5.22
C ILE A 38 -1.47 -7.81 3.99
N GLY A 39 -1.87 -8.48 2.91
CA GLY A 39 -2.26 -7.80 1.68
C GLY A 39 -3.47 -6.90 1.80
N LYS A 40 -4.43 -7.23 2.66
CA LYS A 40 -5.59 -6.36 2.92
C LYS A 40 -5.18 -5.05 3.60
N HIS A 41 -4.27 -5.12 4.56
CA HIS A 41 -3.69 -3.94 5.21
C HIS A 41 -2.85 -3.13 4.23
N LEU A 42 -2.05 -3.81 3.41
CA LEU A 42 -1.16 -3.13 2.47
C LEU A 42 -1.93 -2.40 1.37
N ARG A 43 -3.01 -3.01 0.86
CA ARG A 43 -3.94 -2.36 -0.05
C ARG A 43 -4.51 -1.07 0.55
N HIS A 44 -4.93 -1.10 1.82
CA HIS A 44 -5.42 0.12 2.48
C HIS A 44 -4.34 1.21 2.53
N ILE A 45 -3.09 0.86 2.83
CA ILE A 45 -2.00 1.83 2.87
C ILE A 45 -1.75 2.41 1.47
N ALA A 46 -1.58 1.56 0.46
CA ALA A 46 -1.28 1.97 -0.91
C ALA A 46 -2.37 2.89 -1.48
N GLU A 47 -3.65 2.51 -1.34
CA GLU A 47 -4.79 3.30 -1.82
C GLU A 47 -4.88 4.69 -1.18
N PHE A 48 -4.50 4.83 0.09
CA PHE A 48 -4.46 6.14 0.75
C PHE A 48 -3.38 7.04 0.15
N TYR A 49 -2.21 6.48 -0.16
CA TYR A 49 -1.16 7.23 -0.85
C TYR A 49 -1.54 7.58 -2.29
N GLU A 50 -2.25 6.71 -3.00
CA GLU A 50 -2.80 7.03 -4.32
C GLU A 50 -3.80 8.21 -4.23
N CYS A 51 -4.74 8.19 -3.28
CA CYS A 51 -5.64 9.33 -3.01
C CYS A 51 -4.87 10.61 -2.69
N LEU A 52 -3.82 10.52 -1.87
CA LEU A 52 -2.99 11.66 -1.50
C LEU A 52 -2.27 12.25 -2.73
N LEU A 53 -1.56 11.41 -3.49
CA LEU A 53 -0.77 11.82 -4.65
C LEU A 53 -1.64 12.35 -5.79
N THR A 54 -2.83 11.79 -5.98
CA THR A 54 -3.82 12.30 -6.95
C THR A 54 -4.55 13.55 -6.46
N GLY A 55 -4.73 13.69 -5.15
CA GLY A 55 -5.45 14.83 -4.55
C GLY A 55 -4.62 16.10 -4.44
N ILE A 56 -3.31 16.00 -4.19
CA ILE A 56 -2.43 17.18 -4.04
C ILE A 56 -2.50 18.13 -5.25
N PRO A 57 -2.36 17.67 -6.51
CA PRO A 57 -2.46 18.56 -7.67
C PRO A 57 -3.85 19.18 -7.83
N ASN A 58 -4.89 18.50 -7.35
CA ASN A 58 -6.28 18.94 -7.44
C ASN A 58 -6.72 19.84 -6.28
N GLY A 59 -5.87 20.02 -5.25
CA GLY A 59 -6.18 20.82 -4.06
C GLY A 59 -7.20 20.19 -3.11
N VAL A 60 -7.65 18.96 -3.37
CA VAL A 60 -8.65 18.21 -2.59
C VAL A 60 -8.23 16.76 -2.52
N ILE A 61 -8.21 16.19 -1.31
CA ILE A 61 -7.93 14.76 -1.08
C ILE A 61 -9.21 14.12 -0.56
N ASP A 62 -9.73 13.13 -1.30
CA ASP A 62 -10.91 12.34 -0.93
C ASP A 62 -10.50 10.88 -0.72
N TYR A 63 -10.45 10.44 0.54
CA TYR A 63 -10.10 9.06 0.90
C TYR A 63 -11.28 8.08 0.75
N ASP A 64 -12.51 8.58 0.69
CA ASP A 64 -13.69 7.75 0.43
C ASP A 64 -13.78 7.36 -1.04
N ALA A 65 -13.21 8.18 -1.94
CA ALA A 65 -13.07 7.92 -3.37
C ALA A 65 -11.97 6.90 -3.74
N ARG A 66 -11.30 6.28 -2.75
CA ARG A 66 -10.24 5.31 -3.00
C ARG A 66 -10.71 4.14 -3.88
N LYS A 67 -9.89 3.80 -4.88
CA LYS A 67 -10.19 2.68 -5.78
C LYS A 67 -9.73 1.38 -5.15
N ARG A 68 -10.68 0.48 -4.87
CA ARG A 68 -10.35 -0.83 -4.31
C ARG A 68 -9.69 -1.70 -5.37
N ASN A 69 -8.37 -1.84 -5.33
CA ASN A 69 -7.63 -2.67 -6.28
C ASN A 69 -7.31 -4.05 -5.65
N PRO A 70 -8.01 -5.13 -6.05
CA PRO A 70 -7.80 -6.47 -5.48
C PRO A 70 -6.41 -7.05 -5.78
N ASP A 71 -5.73 -6.58 -6.83
CA ASP A 71 -4.39 -7.07 -7.16
C ASP A 71 -3.38 -6.65 -6.11
N ILE A 72 -3.55 -5.46 -5.51
CA ILE A 72 -2.72 -5.06 -4.36
C ILE A 72 -2.97 -6.01 -3.18
N GLU A 73 -4.19 -6.47 -2.96
CA GLU A 73 -4.51 -7.35 -1.82
C GLU A 73 -4.04 -8.80 -2.02
N ASN A 74 -4.07 -9.32 -3.26
CA ASN A 74 -3.88 -10.74 -3.53
C ASN A 74 -2.59 -11.09 -4.27
N ASN A 75 -1.85 -10.10 -4.75
CA ASN A 75 -0.59 -10.30 -5.46
C ASN A 75 0.53 -9.49 -4.81
N ARG A 76 1.42 -10.20 -4.11
CA ARG A 76 2.58 -9.63 -3.41
C ARG A 76 3.51 -8.86 -4.35
N ASP A 77 3.75 -9.38 -5.55
CA ASP A 77 4.61 -8.73 -6.55
C ASP A 77 3.96 -7.45 -7.10
N PHE A 78 2.66 -7.50 -7.36
CA PHE A 78 1.90 -6.31 -7.77
C PHE A 78 1.95 -5.23 -6.68
N ALA A 79 1.71 -5.60 -5.43
CA ALA A 79 1.79 -4.68 -4.31
C ALA A 79 3.19 -4.07 -4.12
N TYR A 80 4.25 -4.86 -4.35
CA TYR A 80 5.63 -4.38 -4.34
C TYR A 80 5.85 -3.30 -5.40
N GLN A 81 5.42 -3.56 -6.63
CA GLN A 81 5.52 -2.61 -7.73
C GLN A 81 4.72 -1.33 -7.45
N THR A 82 3.50 -1.45 -6.90
CA THR A 82 2.69 -0.29 -6.51
C THR A 82 3.41 0.57 -5.46
N LEU A 83 3.96 -0.04 -4.40
CA LEU A 83 4.67 0.72 -3.37
C LEU A 83 5.96 1.37 -3.88
N GLN A 84 6.69 0.72 -4.78
CA GLN A 84 7.86 1.33 -5.41
C GLN A 84 7.48 2.54 -6.26
N ALA A 85 6.39 2.45 -7.03
CA ALA A 85 5.91 3.57 -7.84
C ALA A 85 5.48 4.77 -6.99
N ILE A 86 4.90 4.53 -5.80
CA ILE A 86 4.55 5.59 -4.84
C ILE A 86 5.80 6.19 -4.18
N SER A 87 6.85 5.39 -4.01
CA SER A 87 8.08 5.77 -3.30
C SER A 87 9.16 6.37 -4.20
N THR A 88 8.83 6.74 -5.44
CA THR A 88 9.73 7.39 -6.42
C THR A 88 9.41 8.88 -6.51
#